data_AF-A0A7R6WG53-F1
#
_entry.id   AF-A0A7R6WG53-F1
#
_cell.length_a   1.000
_cell.length_b   1.000
_cell.length_c   1.000
_cell.angle_alpha   90.00
_cell.angle_beta   90.00
_cell.angle_gamma   90.00
#
_symmetry.space_group_name_H-M   'P 1'
#
loop_
_entity.id
_entity.type
_entity.pdbx_description
1 polymer ?
#
loop_
_entity_poly.entity_id
_entity_poly.type
_entity_poly.pdbx_seq_one_letter_code
_entity_poly.pdbx_strand_id
1 'polypeptide(L)'
;MRSQGVKILFAIESGSRAWGFPSPDSDYDCRFVYIRRVSDHLVLQQPRDVIEFPIEGEIDAGGWDLRKALLLALGGNAVIVRARMSPRSAVFPAR
;
A
#
# COMPACT_ATOMS: atom_id res chain seq x y z
N MET A 1 -2.08 -14.59 -5.04
CA MET A 1 -1.30 -13.80 -4.06
C MET A 1 -0.93 -14.61 -2.79
N ARG A 2 -0.27 -15.77 -2.93
CA ARG A 2 0.23 -16.58 -1.79
C ARG A 2 1.77 -16.63 -1.72
N SER A 3 2.48 -15.92 -2.61
CA SER A 3 3.89 -16.18 -2.92
C SER A 3 4.93 -15.38 -2.12
N GLN A 4 4.56 -14.39 -1.29
CA GLN A 4 5.55 -13.57 -0.55
C GLN A 4 5.50 -13.71 0.98
N GLY A 5 4.66 -14.60 1.54
CA GLY A 5 4.56 -14.75 3.00
C GLY A 5 4.13 -13.47 3.74
N VAL A 6 3.59 -12.50 3.00
CA VAL A 6 3.08 -11.23 3.53
C VAL A 6 1.58 -11.27 3.66
N LYS A 7 1.07 -10.52 4.63
CA LYS A 7 -0.36 -10.35 4.87
C LYS A 7 -0.75 -8.92 4.53
N ILE A 8 -1.68 -8.74 3.59
CA ILE A 8 -2.23 -7.43 3.27
C ILE A 8 -3.20 -7.04 4.39
N LEU A 9 -2.97 -5.89 5.01
CA LEU A 9 -3.83 -5.35 6.07
C LEU A 9 -4.87 -4.38 5.51
N PHE A 10 -4.45 -3.61 4.52
CA PHE A 10 -5.23 -2.51 3.98
C PHE A 10 -4.88 -2.29 2.51
N ALA A 11 -5.87 -2.03 1.67
CA ALA A 11 -5.66 -1.60 0.30
C ALA A 11 -6.55 -0.41 -0.03
N ILE A 12 -6.05 0.47 -0.88
CA ILE A 12 -6.73 1.66 -1.36
C ILE A 12 -6.48 1.84 -2.85
N GLU A 13 -7.53 2.23 -3.56
CA GLU A 13 -7.40 2.95 -4.83
C GLU A 13 -6.97 4.39 -4.54
N SER A 14 -5.70 4.67 -4.79
CA SER A 14 -5.11 6.02 -4.77
C SER A 14 -5.33 6.66 -6.14
N GLY A 15 -5.08 7.97 -6.29
CA GLY A 15 -5.11 8.63 -7.60
C GLY A 15 -6.35 9.48 -7.89
N SER A 16 -6.28 10.21 -9.00
CA SER A 16 -7.25 11.22 -9.44
C SER A 16 -8.67 10.65 -9.61
N ARG A 17 -8.76 9.36 -10.00
CA ARG A 17 -10.02 8.61 -10.17
C ARG A 17 -10.75 8.37 -8.85
N ALA A 18 -10.01 8.19 -7.75
CA ALA A 18 -10.59 8.04 -6.40
C ALA A 18 -11.22 9.34 -5.87
N TRP A 19 -10.86 10.50 -6.46
CA TRP A 19 -11.35 11.83 -6.08
C TRP A 19 -12.28 12.48 -7.10
N GLY A 20 -12.69 11.75 -8.16
CA GLY A 20 -13.66 12.22 -9.15
C GLY A 20 -13.10 13.20 -10.20
N PHE A 21 -11.77 13.28 -10.36
CA PHE A 21 -11.11 14.06 -11.40
C PHE A 21 -10.29 13.17 -12.37
N PRO A 22 -10.88 12.12 -12.99
CA PRO A 22 -10.14 11.30 -13.93
C PRO A 22 -9.78 12.12 -15.19
N SER A 23 -8.50 12.23 -15.51
CA SER A 23 -8.07 12.58 -16.88
C SER A 23 -8.12 11.34 -17.77
N PRO A 24 -8.17 11.50 -19.10
CA PRO A 24 -8.15 10.36 -20.04
C PRO A 24 -6.91 9.46 -19.91
N ASP A 25 -5.84 9.97 -19.30
CA ASP A 25 -4.54 9.33 -19.11
C ASP A 25 -4.31 8.92 -17.63
N SER A 26 -5.40 8.81 -16.85
CA SER A 26 -5.30 8.51 -15.42
C SER A 26 -5.21 7.01 -15.17
N ASP A 27 -4.02 6.57 -14.74
CA ASP A 27 -3.74 5.24 -14.23
C ASP A 27 -4.60 4.88 -12.99
N TYR A 28 -4.80 3.58 -12.79
CA TYR A 28 -5.36 2.99 -11.58
C TYR A 28 -4.25 2.75 -10.56
N ASP A 29 -3.97 3.74 -9.71
CA ASP A 29 -3.05 3.58 -8.58
C ASP A 29 -3.67 2.68 -7.49
N CYS A 30 -3.19 1.46 -7.33
CA CYS A 30 -3.50 0.61 -6.19
C CYS A 30 -2.36 0.67 -5.17
N ARG A 31 -2.63 1.24 -3.98
CA ARG A 31 -1.68 1.22 -2.86
C ARG A 31 -2.16 0.28 -1.76
N PHE A 32 -1.26 -0.48 -1.17
CA PHE A 32 -1.59 -1.36 -0.05
C PHE A 32 -0.55 -1.33 1.07
N VAL A 33 -0.99 -1.64 2.27
CA VAL A 33 -0.13 -1.86 3.44
C VAL A 33 -0.15 -3.34 3.76
N TYR A 34 1.04 -3.92 3.88
CA TYR A 34 1.21 -5.32 4.25
C TYR A 34 2.06 -5.45 5.52
N ILE A 35 1.99 -6.61 6.16
CA ILE A 35 2.88 -6.98 7.27
C ILE A 35 3.56 -8.30 6.97
N ARG A 36 4.86 -8.38 7.27
CA ARG A 36 5.65 -9.62 7.23
C ARG A 36 5.52 -10.37 8.56
N ARG A 37 6.19 -11.53 8.66
CA ARG A 37 6.28 -12.21 9.96
C ARG A 37 7.19 -11.40 10.88
N VAL A 38 6.95 -11.48 12.19
CA VAL A 38 7.77 -10.78 13.19
C VAL A 38 9.26 -11.08 13.06
N SER A 39 9.61 -12.34 12.73
CA SER A 39 11.00 -12.76 12.49
C SER A 39 11.70 -11.95 11.39
N ASP A 40 10.95 -11.50 10.39
CA ASP A 40 11.49 -10.74 9.25
C ASP A 40 11.81 -9.28 9.63
N HIS A 41 11.35 -8.82 10.81
CA HIS A 41 11.64 -7.50 11.37
C HIS A 41 12.73 -7.52 12.46
N LEU A 42 12.99 -8.69 13.06
CA LEU A 42 13.98 -8.89 14.13
C LEU A 42 15.36 -9.22 13.56
N VAL A 43 15.82 -8.40 12.62
CA VAL A 43 17.12 -8.54 11.94
C VAL A 43 17.85 -7.21 11.94
N LEU A 44 19.19 -7.25 11.94
CA LEU A 44 20.02 -6.03 11.92
C LEU A 44 19.86 -5.24 10.62
N GLN A 45 19.86 -5.94 9.50
CA GLN A 45 19.64 -5.35 8.18
C GLN A 45 18.21 -5.63 7.76
N GLN A 46 17.40 -4.58 7.75
CA GLN A 46 15.99 -4.70 7.39
C GLN A 46 15.86 -5.05 5.90
N PRO A 47 14.98 -6.00 5.54
CA PRO A 47 14.70 -6.31 4.14
C PRO A 47 13.99 -5.13 3.47
N ARG A 48 13.92 -5.17 2.14
CA ARG A 48 13.19 -4.17 1.35
C ARG A 48 11.73 -4.08 1.83
N ASP A 49 11.32 -2.87 2.18
CA ASP A 49 10.02 -2.54 2.80
C ASP A 49 8.96 -2.09 1.78
N VAL A 50 9.22 -2.35 0.50
CA VAL A 50 8.33 -2.02 -0.63
C VAL A 50 8.12 -3.27 -1.49
N ILE A 51 6.88 -3.51 -1.88
CA ILE A 51 6.52 -4.47 -2.94
C ILE A 51 5.95 -3.67 -4.10
N GLU A 52 6.52 -3.83 -5.28
CA GLU A 52 6.06 -3.22 -6.53
C GLU A 52 5.71 -4.35 -7.49
N PHE A 53 4.62 -4.16 -8.24
CA PHE A 53 4.26 -5.03 -9.34
C PHE A 53 4.65 -4.37 -10.66
N PRO A 54 4.97 -5.14 -11.71
CA PRO A 54 5.04 -4.60 -13.06
C PRO A 54 3.72 -3.89 -13.39
N ILE A 55 3.81 -2.76 -14.09
CA ILE A 55 2.63 -2.06 -14.57
C ILE A 55 1.95 -2.96 -15.61
N GLU A 56 0.68 -3.30 -15.37
CA GLU A 56 -0.14 -4.10 -16.27
C GLU A 56 -1.26 -3.22 -16.84
N GLY A 57 -1.10 -2.79 -18.10
CA GLY A 57 -2.00 -1.83 -18.73
C GLY A 57 -1.91 -0.47 -18.03
N GLU A 58 -3.02 -0.01 -17.46
CA GLU A 58 -3.14 1.25 -16.70
C GLU A 58 -3.02 1.02 -15.18
N ILE A 59 -2.69 -0.19 -14.71
CA ILE A 59 -2.67 -0.50 -13.27
C ILE A 59 -1.25 -0.36 -12.72
N ASP A 60 -1.04 0.64 -11.86
CA ASP A 60 0.15 0.74 -10.99
C ASP A 60 -0.20 0.24 -9.60
N ALA A 61 0.31 -0.94 -9.25
CA ALA A 61 0.12 -1.55 -7.94
C ALA A 61 1.42 -1.61 -7.15
N GLY A 62 1.39 -1.07 -5.93
CA GLY A 62 2.53 -1.14 -5.02
C GLY A 62 2.12 -0.98 -3.57
N GLY A 63 2.96 -1.46 -2.66
CA GLY A 63 2.64 -1.44 -1.25
C GLY A 63 3.84 -1.31 -0.35
N TRP A 64 3.57 -0.83 0.87
CA TRP A 64 4.57 -0.64 1.91
C TRP A 64 4.37 -1.63 3.04
N ASP A 65 5.49 -2.05 3.62
CA ASP A 65 5.47 -2.74 4.90
C ASP A 65 4.88 -1.83 5.99
N LEU A 66 4.19 -2.42 6.97
CA LEU A 66 3.53 -1.70 8.05
C LEU A 66 4.49 -0.76 8.79
N ARG A 67 5.73 -1.18 9.04
CA ARG A 67 6.74 -0.32 9.68
C ARG A 67 6.96 0.95 8.87
N LYS A 68 7.16 0.82 7.54
CA LYS A 68 7.36 1.97 6.65
C LYS A 68 6.12 2.84 6.57
N ALA A 69 4.94 2.23 6.45
CA ALA A 69 3.67 2.96 6.42
C ALA A 69 3.48 3.82 7.68
N LEU A 70 3.78 3.26 8.87
CA LEU A 70 3.69 3.99 10.13
C LEU A 70 4.73 5.12 10.23
N LEU A 71 5.97 4.89 9.81
CA LEU A 71 7.01 5.93 9.78
C LEU A 71 6.64 7.07 8.82
N LEU A 72 6.10 6.74 7.64
CA LEU A 72 5.60 7.74 6.69
C LEU A 72 4.42 8.53 7.27
N ALA A 73 3.50 7.87 7.97
CA ALA A 73 2.38 8.53 8.64
C ALA A 73 2.87 9.48 9.74
N LEU A 74 3.83 9.04 10.56
CA LEU A 74 4.46 9.86 11.61
C LEU A 74 5.20 11.06 11.03
N GLY A 75 5.84 10.90 9.87
CA GLY A 75 6.49 11.96 9.12
C GLY A 75 5.54 12.91 8.38
N GLY A 76 4.21 12.77 8.54
CA GLY A 76 3.23 13.64 7.91
C GLY A 76 2.95 13.35 6.43
N ASN A 77 3.30 12.17 5.93
CA ASN A 77 3.02 11.81 4.54
C ASN A 77 1.51 11.71 4.29
N ALA A 78 0.99 12.64 3.48
CA ALA A 78 -0.42 12.76 3.20
C ALA A 78 -1.03 11.54 2.51
N VAL A 79 -0.25 10.68 1.84
CA VAL A 79 -0.76 9.50 1.14
C VAL A 79 -1.34 8.48 2.13
N ILE A 80 -0.67 8.24 3.27
CA ILE A 80 -1.17 7.30 4.28
C ILE A 80 -2.39 7.88 5.01
N VAL A 81 -2.37 9.17 5.34
CA VAL A 81 -3.49 9.83 6.03
C VAL A 81 -4.73 9.87 5.15
N ARG A 82 -4.55 10.26 3.88
CA ARG A 82 -5.62 10.26 2.87
C ARG A 82 -6.14 8.86 2.62
N ALA A 83 -5.28 7.85 2.73
CA ALA A 83 -5.68 6.48 2.52
C ALA A 83 -6.76 6.01 3.50
N ARG A 84 -6.64 6.39 4.77
CA ARG A 84 -7.66 6.11 5.79
C ARG A 84 -8.99 6.81 5.52
N MET A 85 -8.98 7.93 4.81
CA MET A 85 -10.16 8.77 4.57
C MET A 85 -10.84 8.49 3.23
N SER A 86 -10.27 7.65 2.36
CA SER A 86 -10.86 7.35 1.05
C SER A 86 -12.08 6.44 1.17
N PRO A 87 -13.19 6.75 0.47
CA PRO A 87 -14.39 5.92 0.45
C PRO A 87 -14.20 4.56 -0.25
N ARG A 88 -13.12 4.37 -1.03
CA ARG A 88 -12.76 3.09 -1.67
C ARG A 88 -11.57 2.41 -0.98
N SER A 89 -11.61 2.41 0.34
CA SER A 89 -10.64 1.72 1.16
C SER A 89 -11.18 0.35 1.60
N ALA A 90 -10.36 -0.68 1.50
CA ALA A 90 -10.69 -2.02 1.97
C ALA A 90 -9.75 -2.40 3.13
N VAL A 91 -10.34 -2.64 4.31
CA VAL A 91 -9.63 -3.19 5.48
C VAL A 91 -9.82 -4.69 5.49
N PHE A 92 -8.73 -5.43 5.51
CA PHE A 92 -8.76 -6.89 5.60
C PHE A 92 -8.52 -7.31 7.05
N PRO A 93 -9.45 -8.03 7.69
CA PRO A 93 -9.28 -8.44 9.07
C PRO A 93 -8.08 -9.37 9.21
N ALA A 94 -7.25 -9.08 10.20
CA ALA A 94 -6.15 -9.95 10.54
C ALA A 94 -6.67 -11.18 11.31
N ARG A 95 -7.03 -12.25 10.60
CA ARG A 95 -7.15 -13.59 11.21
C ARG A 95 -5.80 -14.24 11.41
#